data_AF-A0A288DCQ2-F1
#
_entry.id   AF-A0A288DCQ2-F1
#
_cell.length_a   1.000
_cell.length_b   1.000
_cell.length_c   1.000
_cell.angle_alpha   90.00
_cell.angle_beta   90.00
_cell.angle_gamma   90.00
#
_symmetry.space_group_name_H-M   'P 1'
#
loop_
_entity.id
_entity.type
_entity.pdbx_description
1 polymer ?
#
loop_
_entity_poly.entity_id
_entity_poly.type
_entity_poly.pdbx_seq_one_letter_code
_entity_poly.pdbx_strand_id
1 'polypeptide(L)'
;MMEIVSQNLDKQEIVERVKNSTKGEMDKLLLSIIKEKLMQEKDQKKLYEFFTYIYDNLYHDIIFKKIPLSKAIVHLLESLSMPVYEPSVIDNFLTKLKSG
;
A
#
# COMPACT_ATOMS: atom_id res chain seq x y z
N MET A 1 10.35 10.52 16.68
CA MET A 1 9.12 11.15 16.15
C MET A 1 8.96 10.66 14.72
N MET A 2 7.96 9.84 14.43
CA MET A 2 7.58 9.55 13.05
C MET A 2 6.77 10.74 12.57
N GLU A 3 7.31 11.53 11.65
CA GLU A 3 6.50 12.47 10.88
C GLU A 3 5.48 11.66 10.10
N ILE A 4 4.24 11.65 10.60
CA ILE A 4 3.08 11.31 9.80
C ILE A 4 2.96 12.48 8.83
N VAL A 5 3.68 12.41 7.72
CA VAL A 5 3.52 13.38 6.64
C VAL A 5 2.09 13.18 6.17
N SER A 6 1.20 14.07 6.59
CA SER A 6 -0.19 14.11 6.14
C SER A 6 -0.12 14.36 4.64
N GLN A 7 -0.27 13.29 3.88
CA GLN A 7 -0.04 13.32 2.46
C GLN A 7 -1.36 13.01 1.78
N ASN A 8 -2.02 14.09 1.34
CA ASN A 8 -2.82 14.07 0.11
C ASN A 8 -1.88 13.83 -1.08
N LEU A 9 -1.13 12.73 -1.02
CA LEU A 9 -0.23 12.28 -2.06
C LEU A 9 -1.07 11.84 -3.24
N ASP A 10 -0.75 12.39 -4.41
CA ASP A 10 -1.32 11.86 -5.63
C ASP A 10 -0.84 10.40 -5.83
N LYS A 11 -1.73 9.57 -6.37
CA LYS A 11 -1.45 8.16 -6.63
C LYS A 11 -0.24 7.95 -7.55
N GLN A 12 0.07 8.89 -8.44
CA GLN A 12 1.28 8.89 -9.27
C GLN A 12 2.54 9.17 -8.44
N GLU A 13 2.48 10.17 -7.57
CA GLU A 13 3.62 10.54 -6.73
C GLU A 13 3.99 9.40 -5.77
N ILE A 14 3.00 8.65 -5.29
CA ILE A 14 3.23 7.42 -4.50
C ILE A 14 4.05 6.41 -5.29
N VAL A 15 3.64 6.14 -6.53
CA VAL A 15 4.33 5.17 -7.40
C VAL A 15 5.77 5.60 -7.64
N GLU A 16 6.02 6.88 -7.95
CA GLU A 16 7.36 7.40 -8.17
C GLU A 16 8.22 7.33 -6.91
N ARG A 17 7.68 7.72 -5.75
CA ARG A 17 8.41 7.64 -4.48
C ARG A 17 8.77 6.20 -4.14
N VAL A 18 7.86 5.24 -4.37
CA VAL A 18 8.15 3.82 -4.15
C VAL A 18 9.26 3.34 -5.09
N LYS A 19 9.22 3.73 -6.38
CA LYS A 19 10.26 3.36 -7.36
C LYS A 19 11.64 3.91 -7.01
N ASN A 20 11.70 5.09 -6.39
CA ASN A 20 12.94 5.78 -6.03
C ASN A 20 13.42 5.52 -4.59
N SER A 21 12.66 4.77 -3.78
CA SER A 21 13.00 4.49 -2.37
C SER A 21 14.02 3.36 -2.23
N THR A 22 14.67 3.23 -1.07
CA THR A 22 15.56 2.09 -0.80
C THR A 22 14.78 0.85 -0.31
N LYS A 23 15.42 -0.34 -0.42
CA LYS A 23 14.86 -1.67 -0.16
C LYS A 23 14.23 -1.90 1.24
N GLY A 24 14.40 -0.98 2.20
CA GLY A 24 13.73 -1.03 3.52
C GLY A 24 12.74 0.11 3.78
N GLU A 25 12.76 1.15 2.95
CA GLU A 25 11.90 2.33 3.08
C GLU A 25 10.61 2.15 2.28
N MET A 26 10.65 1.41 1.17
CA MET A 26 9.50 1.11 0.31
C MET A 26 8.34 0.46 1.09
N ASP A 27 8.64 -0.58 1.88
CA ASP A 27 7.62 -1.30 2.67
C ASP A 27 6.98 -0.39 3.72
N LYS A 28 7.80 0.43 4.40
CA LYS A 28 7.31 1.38 5.41
C LYS A 28 6.47 2.47 4.77
N LEU A 29 6.89 2.98 3.62
CA LEU A 29 6.19 4.00 2.85
C LEU A 29 4.82 3.48 2.41
N LEU A 30 4.77 2.32 1.74
CA LEU A 30 3.51 1.71 1.31
C LEU A 30 2.58 1.40 2.48
N LEU A 31 3.12 0.85 3.57
CA LEU A 31 2.31 0.56 4.75
C LEU A 31 1.73 1.83 5.39
N SER A 32 2.50 2.92 5.43
CA SER A 32 2.03 4.21 5.94
C SER A 32 0.90 4.75 5.08
N ILE A 33 1.06 4.74 3.76
CA ILE A 33 0.06 5.19 2.79
C ILE A 33 -1.22 4.37 2.92
N ILE A 34 -1.11 3.03 3.00
CA ILE A 34 -2.27 2.15 3.14
C ILE A 34 -3.05 2.48 4.41
N LYS A 35 -2.35 2.61 5.55
CA LYS A 35 -2.99 2.96 6.83
C LYS A 35 -3.69 4.31 6.77
N GLU A 36 -3.01 5.34 6.26
CA GLU A 36 -3.56 6.68 6.14
C GLU A 36 -4.81 6.69 5.24
N LYS A 37 -4.73 6.03 4.08
CA LYS A 37 -5.85 5.99 3.13
C LYS A 37 -7.06 5.24 3.68
N LEU A 38 -6.87 4.12 4.39
CA LEU A 38 -7.95 3.38 5.06
C LEU A 38 -8.57 4.14 6.25
N MET A 39 -7.81 5.03 6.87
CA MET A 39 -8.34 5.91 7.93
C MET A 39 -9.17 7.05 7.34
N GLN A 40 -8.71 7.65 6.24
CA GLN A 40 -9.33 8.83 5.62
C GLN A 40 -10.52 8.50 4.71
N GLU A 41 -10.44 7.41 3.95
CA GLU A 41 -11.45 7.04 2.97
C GLU A 41 -12.26 5.84 3.49
N LYS A 42 -13.59 5.99 3.48
CA LYS A 42 -14.55 4.94 3.90
C LYS A 42 -15.25 4.31 2.70
N ASP A 43 -15.22 4.98 1.54
CA ASP A 43 -15.77 4.46 0.31
C ASP A 43 -14.89 3.34 -0.24
N GLN A 44 -15.39 2.11 -0.17
CA GLN A 44 -14.70 0.91 -0.66
C GLN A 44 -14.37 1.00 -2.15
N LYS A 45 -15.22 1.64 -2.96
CA LYS A 45 -14.97 1.78 -4.40
C LYS A 45 -13.76 2.68 -4.63
N LYS A 46 -13.67 3.81 -3.91
CA LYS A 46 -12.52 4.72 -4.02
C LYS A 46 -11.23 4.10 -3.50
N LEU A 47 -11.30 3.31 -2.44
CA LEU A 47 -10.15 2.53 -1.95
C LEU A 47 -9.68 1.51 -2.99
N TYR A 48 -10.62 0.75 -3.55
CA TYR A 48 -10.36 -0.21 -4.61
C TYR A 48 -9.70 0.45 -5.83
N GLU A 49 -10.28 1.52 -6.36
CA GLU A 49 -9.72 2.26 -7.51
C GLU A 49 -8.32 2.81 -7.22
N PHE A 50 -8.09 3.30 -6.00
CA PHE A 50 -6.81 3.84 -5.58
C PHE A 50 -5.72 2.77 -5.48
N PHE A 51 -5.98 1.65 -4.80
CA PHE A 51 -4.99 0.60 -4.62
C PHE A 51 -4.79 -0.24 -5.88
N THR A 52 -5.82 -0.42 -6.71
CA THR A 52 -5.67 -1.01 -8.04
C THR A 52 -4.70 -0.19 -8.89
N TYR A 53 -4.84 1.13 -8.90
CA TYR A 53 -3.90 2.00 -9.61
C TYR A 53 -2.46 1.80 -9.13
N ILE A 54 -2.22 1.81 -7.82
CA ILE A 54 -0.87 1.65 -7.27
C ILE A 54 -0.31 0.27 -7.63
N TYR A 55 -1.12 -0.78 -7.45
CA TYR A 55 -0.70 -2.15 -7.73
C TYR A 55 -0.33 -2.34 -9.20
N ASP A 56 -1.19 -1.92 -10.13
CA ASP A 56 -0.94 -2.07 -11.57
C ASP A 56 0.34 -1.36 -12.03
N ASN A 57 0.59 -0.15 -11.49
CA ASN A 57 1.77 0.65 -11.84
C ASN A 57 3.08 0.11 -11.23
N LEU A 58 2.99 -0.71 -10.19
CA LEU A 58 4.12 -1.37 -9.55
C LEU A 58 4.27 -2.84 -9.97
N TYR A 59 3.22 -3.46 -10.53
CA TYR A 59 3.12 -4.91 -10.78
C TYR A 59 4.29 -5.44 -11.60
N HIS A 60 4.60 -4.78 -12.72
CA HIS A 60 5.73 -5.14 -13.56
C HIS A 60 7.05 -5.09 -12.79
N ASP A 61 7.26 -4.02 -12.02
CA ASP A 61 8.50 -3.83 -11.28
C ASP A 61 8.63 -4.81 -10.10
N ILE A 62 7.50 -5.24 -9.51
CA ILE A 62 7.43 -6.30 -8.49
C ILE A 62 7.78 -7.65 -9.10
N ILE A 63 7.16 -8.05 -10.23
CA ILE A 63 7.41 -9.36 -10.87
C ILE A 63 8.86 -9.49 -11.31
N PHE A 64 9.40 -8.46 -11.95
CA PHE A 64 10.77 -8.45 -12.42
C PHE A 64 11.78 -8.14 -11.31
N LYS A 65 11.34 -8.10 -10.04
CA LYS A 65 12.15 -7.84 -8.84
C LYS A 65 12.99 -6.57 -8.94
N LYS A 66 12.53 -5.58 -9.72
CA LYS A 66 13.11 -4.24 -9.78
C LYS A 66 12.82 -3.45 -8.51
N ILE A 67 11.68 -3.72 -7.87
CA ILE A 67 11.31 -3.19 -6.57
C ILE A 67 11.28 -4.35 -5.57
N PRO A 68 12.21 -4.38 -4.60
CA PRO A 68 12.32 -5.48 -3.65
C PRO A 68 11.32 -5.36 -2.48
N LEU A 69 10.02 -5.31 -2.77
CA LEU A 69 8.98 -5.33 -1.75
C LEU A 69 8.94 -6.68 -1.02
N SER A 70 8.60 -6.66 0.28
CA SER A 70 8.30 -7.91 0.97
C SER A 70 7.02 -8.55 0.43
N LYS A 71 6.98 -9.89 0.47
CA LYS A 71 5.78 -10.66 0.09
C LYS A 71 4.52 -10.22 0.86
N ALA A 72 4.70 -9.79 2.12
CA ALA A 72 3.62 -9.31 2.96
C ALA A 72 2.97 -8.04 2.38
N ILE A 73 3.77 -7.06 1.96
CA ILE A 73 3.26 -5.82 1.36
C ILE A 73 2.64 -6.08 -0.01
N VAL A 74 3.24 -6.96 -0.83
CA VAL A 74 2.67 -7.34 -2.12
C VAL A 74 1.29 -7.98 -1.96
N HIS A 75 1.13 -8.95 -1.05
CA HIS A 75 -0.17 -9.56 -0.77
C HIS A 75 -1.20 -8.56 -0.23
N LEU A 76 -0.78 -7.60 0.60
CA LEU A 76 -1.68 -6.57 1.11
C LEU A 76 -2.19 -5.66 -0.03
N LEU A 77 -1.29 -5.20 -0.90
CA LEU A 77 -1.67 -4.40 -2.07
C LEU A 77 -2.58 -5.17 -3.02
N GLU A 78 -2.26 -6.44 -3.29
CA GLU A 78 -3.07 -7.33 -4.11
C GLU A 78 -4.46 -7.56 -3.52
N SER A 79 -4.57 -7.74 -2.20
CA SER A 79 -5.87 -7.88 -1.54
C SER A 79 -6.70 -6.59 -1.62
N LEU A 80 -6.05 -5.43 -1.51
CA LEU A 80 -6.70 -4.12 -1.62
C LEU A 80 -7.12 -3.77 -3.05
N SER A 81 -6.47 -4.34 -4.06
CA SER A 81 -6.80 -4.20 -5.47
C SER A 81 -7.82 -5.23 -5.96
N MET A 82 -8.45 -6.01 -5.06
CA MET A 82 -9.56 -6.90 -5.41
C MET A 82 -10.92 -6.20 -5.26
N PRO A 83 -11.86 -6.41 -6.21
CA PRO A 83 -13.17 -5.75 -6.20
C PRO A 83 -14.08 -6.20 -5.05
N VAL A 84 -13.76 -7.31 -4.40
CA VAL A 84 -14.47 -7.83 -3.22
C VAL A 84 -13.43 -8.09 -2.12
N TYR A 85 -12.83 -7.03 -1.58
CA TYR A 85 -11.94 -7.20 -0.44
C TYR A 85 -12.77 -7.24 0.86
N GLU A 86 -12.56 -8.26 1.69
CA GLU A 86 -13.19 -8.33 3.00
C GLU A 86 -12.45 -7.41 3.99
N PRO A 87 -13.09 -6.39 4.57
CA PRO A 87 -12.46 -5.47 5.53
C PRO A 87 -11.79 -6.20 6.71
N SER A 88 -12.38 -7.32 7.13
CA SER A 88 -11.86 -8.20 8.19
C SER A 88 -10.46 -8.76 7.89
N VAL A 89 -10.13 -9.03 6.63
CA VAL A 89 -8.80 -9.53 6.23
C VAL A 89 -7.74 -8.47 6.45
N ILE A 90 -8.08 -7.21 6.15
CA ILE A 90 -7.18 -6.07 6.28
C ILE A 90 -6.98 -5.69 7.73
N ASP A 91 -8.06 -5.63 8.50
CA ASP A 91 -7.99 -5.37 9.94
C ASP A 91 -7.13 -6.43 10.64
N ASN A 92 -7.29 -7.71 10.27
CA ASN A 92 -6.45 -8.79 10.77
C ASN A 92 -4.98 -8.64 10.36
N PHE A 93 -4.70 -8.21 9.13
CA PHE A 93 -3.34 -7.98 8.65
C PHE A 93 -2.67 -6.80 9.38
N LEU A 94 -3.39 -5.68 9.53
CA LEU A 94 -2.92 -4.50 10.25
C LEU A 94 -2.71 -4.78 11.74
N THR A 95 -3.57 -5.61 12.35
CA THR A 95 -3.42 -6.03 13.75
C THR A 95 -2.18 -6.91 13.95
N LYS A 96 -1.95 -7.88 13.06
CA LYS A 96 -0.75 -8.73 13.11
C LYS A 96 0.55 -7.93 12.96
N LEU A 97 0.54 -6.87 12.15
CA LEU A 97 1.70 -5.97 11.99
C LEU A 97 1.97 -5.06 13.20
N LYS A 98 1.00 -4.87 14.11
CA LYS A 98 1.23 -4.11 15.37
C LYS A 98 1.78 -4.97 16.51
N SER A 99 1.69 -6.29 16.38
CA SER A 99 2.07 -7.26 17.42
C SER A 99 3.44 -7.91 17.19
N GLY A 100 4.19 -7.48 16.18
CA GLY A 100 5.51 -8.01 15.81
C GLY A 100 6.60 -6.95 15.82
#